data_AF-A0A7J4SEB7-F1
#
_entry.id   AF-A0A7J4SEB7-F1
#
_cell.length_a   1.000
_cell.length_b   1.000
_cell.length_c   1.000
_cell.angle_alpha   90.00
_cell.angle_beta   90.00
_cell.angle_gamma   90.00
#
_symmetry.space_group_name_H-M   'P 1'
#
loop_
_entity.id
_entity.type
_entity.pdbx_description
1 polymer ?
#
loop_
_entity_poly.entity_id
_entity_poly.type
_entity_poly.pdbx_seq_one_letter_code
_entity_poly.pdbx_strand_id
1 'polypeptide(L)'
;MGLLGRAVVTVLPLMPRFMVGWVSRRYHAGEDLSSAVKTMRRLEGEGACFTIDVLGEEITTMEEATFFVEEYGRVLEAIIDTGIDANLSLKPTAFGLLIDPTIAEGSIEKLVRKAAGNDIFVRLDMEDH
;
A
#
# COMPACT_ATOMS: atom_id res chain seq x y z
N MET A 1 11.56 3.46 23.13
CA MET A 1 10.29 4.16 23.41
C MET A 1 10.34 4.75 24.82
N GLY A 2 10.24 6.08 24.98
CA GLY A 2 10.18 6.73 26.30
C GLY A 2 8.83 6.52 27.01
N LEU A 3 8.74 6.90 28.29
CA LEU A 3 7.52 6.75 29.12
C LEU A 3 6.28 7.38 28.47
N LEU A 4 6.44 8.56 27.88
CA LEU A 4 5.35 9.29 27.23
C LEU A 4 4.78 8.53 26.01
N GLY A 5 5.66 7.95 25.19
CA GLY A 5 5.24 7.16 24.03
C GLY A 5 4.45 5.92 24.42
N ARG A 6 4.87 5.23 25.52
CA ARG A 6 4.11 4.10 26.07
C ARG A 6 2.70 4.51 26.51
N ALA A 7 2.58 5.61 27.24
CA ALA A 7 1.27 6.10 27.71
C ALA A 7 0.32 6.40 26.53
N VAL A 8 0.81 7.03 25.47
CA VAL A 8 0.02 7.31 24.25
C VAL A 8 -0.49 6.01 23.61
N VAL A 9 0.40 5.03 23.41
CA VAL A 9 0.03 3.73 22.79
C VAL A 9 -1.00 2.98 23.64
N THR A 10 -0.91 3.04 24.97
CA THR A 10 -1.87 2.37 25.86
C THR A 10 -3.27 2.97 25.80
N VAL A 11 -3.39 4.28 25.58
CA VAL A 11 -4.70 4.96 25.53
C VAL A 11 -5.32 4.89 24.13
N LEU A 12 -4.53 4.62 23.08
CA LEU A 12 -4.95 4.63 21.69
C LEU A 12 -6.22 3.76 21.40
N PRO A 13 -6.35 2.53 21.93
CA PRO A 13 -7.55 1.70 21.73
C PRO A 13 -8.84 2.28 22.33
N LEU A 14 -8.72 3.20 23.30
CA LEU A 14 -9.85 3.85 23.95
C LEU A 14 -10.25 5.16 23.25
N MET A 15 -9.45 5.64 22.30
CA MET A 15 -9.71 6.91 21.63
C MET A 15 -10.89 6.80 20.65
N PRO A 16 -11.75 7.82 20.56
CA PRO A 16 -12.81 7.86 19.56
C PRO A 16 -12.24 7.80 18.13
N ARG A 17 -12.86 6.99 17.26
CA ARG A 17 -12.42 6.80 15.86
C ARG A 17 -12.26 8.11 15.07
N PHE A 18 -13.11 9.11 15.32
CA PHE A 18 -13.03 10.40 14.64
C PHE A 18 -11.75 11.17 14.99
N MET A 19 -11.23 11.04 16.22
CA MET A 19 -9.98 11.67 16.64
C MET A 19 -8.79 10.98 15.97
N VAL A 20 -8.79 9.64 15.96
CA VAL A 20 -7.74 8.85 15.30
C VAL A 20 -7.71 9.17 13.80
N GLY A 21 -8.88 9.16 13.15
CA GLY A 21 -9.01 9.51 11.73
C GLY A 21 -8.57 10.94 11.42
N TRP A 22 -8.86 11.90 12.30
CA TRP A 22 -8.41 13.28 12.11
C TRP A 22 -6.88 13.40 12.10
N VAL A 23 -6.19 12.68 12.99
CA VAL A 23 -4.72 12.66 13.05
C VAL A 23 -4.13 11.88 11.86
N SER A 24 -4.71 10.73 11.50
CA SER A 24 -4.17 9.84 10.46
C SER A 24 -4.29 10.42 9.05
N ARG A 25 -5.32 11.23 8.76
CA ARG A 25 -5.61 11.81 7.43
C ARG A 25 -4.44 12.57 6.79
N ARG A 26 -3.48 13.04 7.57
CA ARG A 26 -2.28 13.71 7.04
C ARG A 26 -1.26 12.71 6.47
N TYR A 27 -1.35 11.44 6.83
CA TYR A 27 -0.34 10.41 6.55
C TYR A 27 -0.80 9.32 5.58
N HIS A 28 -2.09 9.19 5.29
CA HIS A 28 -2.61 8.28 4.26
C HIS A 28 -3.47 9.04 3.25
N ALA A 29 -3.41 8.62 1.97
CA ALA A 29 -4.06 9.33 0.87
C ALA A 29 -5.58 9.12 0.81
N GLY A 30 -6.11 8.12 1.51
CA GLY A 30 -7.53 7.74 1.54
C GLY A 30 -7.73 6.41 2.26
N GLU A 31 -8.97 6.00 2.45
CA GLU A 31 -9.34 4.65 2.92
C GLU A 31 -9.57 3.69 1.75
N ASP A 32 -9.74 4.22 0.53
CA ASP A 32 -10.02 3.49 -0.69
C ASP A 32 -9.25 4.09 -1.89
N LEU A 33 -9.19 3.33 -2.98
CA LEU A 33 -8.45 3.70 -4.19
C LEU A 33 -8.97 4.99 -4.85
N SER A 34 -10.29 5.23 -4.84
CA SER A 34 -10.86 6.46 -5.41
C SER A 34 -10.42 7.69 -4.61
N SER A 35 -10.41 7.57 -3.28
CA SER A 35 -9.93 8.60 -2.38
C SER A 35 -8.43 8.88 -2.59
N ALA A 36 -7.61 7.83 -2.74
CA ALA A 36 -6.19 7.97 -3.06
C ALA A 36 -5.96 8.69 -4.39
N VAL A 37 -6.67 8.30 -5.46
CA VAL A 37 -6.61 8.96 -6.78
C VAL A 37 -6.99 10.44 -6.69
N LYS A 38 -8.06 10.78 -5.96
CA LYS A 38 -8.45 12.19 -5.74
C LYS A 38 -7.35 12.99 -5.04
N THR A 39 -6.72 12.40 -4.04
CA THR A 39 -5.60 13.04 -3.32
C THR A 39 -4.40 13.25 -4.24
N MET A 40 -4.03 12.25 -5.05
CA MET A 40 -2.93 12.38 -6.02
C MET A 40 -3.23 13.47 -7.05
N ARG A 41 -4.43 13.51 -7.64
CA ARG A 41 -4.83 14.58 -8.58
C ARG A 41 -4.74 15.98 -7.97
N ARG A 42 -5.13 16.13 -6.71
CA ARG A 42 -5.00 17.43 -6.02
C ARG A 42 -3.53 17.84 -5.88
N LEU A 43 -2.67 16.89 -5.54
CA LEU A 43 -1.23 17.12 -5.33
C LEU A 43 -0.43 17.21 -6.64
N GLU A 44 -0.95 16.66 -7.74
CA GLU A 44 -0.35 16.74 -9.08
C GLU A 44 -0.23 18.21 -9.52
N GLY A 45 -1.23 19.04 -9.19
CA GLY A 45 -1.19 20.49 -9.41
C GLY A 45 -0.09 21.23 -8.63
N GLU A 46 0.53 20.57 -7.64
CA GLU A 46 1.67 21.09 -6.87
C GLU A 46 3.03 20.59 -7.41
N GLY A 47 3.04 19.82 -8.50
CA GLY A 47 4.25 19.28 -9.12
C GLY A 47 4.83 18.05 -8.40
N ALA A 48 4.01 17.34 -7.61
CA ALA A 48 4.41 16.12 -6.93
C ALA A 48 4.39 14.90 -7.88
N CYS A 49 5.30 13.95 -7.64
CA CYS A 49 5.24 12.60 -8.18
C CYS A 49 4.88 11.60 -7.07
N PHE A 50 4.34 10.44 -7.43
CA PHE A 50 3.72 9.54 -6.45
C PHE A 50 4.36 8.15 -6.44
N THR A 51 4.46 7.59 -5.24
CA THR A 51 4.55 6.13 -5.04
C THR A 51 3.33 5.70 -4.24
N ILE A 52 2.62 4.69 -4.72
CA ILE A 52 1.48 4.09 -4.02
C ILE A 52 1.94 2.86 -3.27
N ASP A 53 1.56 2.75 -2.00
CA ASP A 53 1.73 1.57 -1.15
C ASP A 53 0.36 1.14 -0.63
N VAL A 54 0.07 -0.16 -0.71
CA VAL A 54 -1.17 -0.75 -0.19
C VAL A 54 -0.92 -1.11 1.27
N LEU A 55 -1.67 -0.46 2.17
CA LEU A 55 -1.57 -0.72 3.61
C LEU A 55 -2.42 -1.94 3.98
N GLY A 56 -1.86 -2.80 4.83
CA GLY A 56 -2.46 -4.06 5.23
C GLY A 56 -1.95 -4.54 6.58
N GLU A 57 -2.68 -5.49 7.17
CA GLU A 57 -2.18 -6.27 8.30
C GLU A 57 -1.19 -7.35 7.82
N GLU A 58 -0.45 -7.93 8.75
CA GLU A 58 0.49 -9.01 8.47
C GLU A 58 -0.23 -10.24 7.90
N ILE A 59 0.27 -10.78 6.79
CA ILE A 59 -0.34 -11.92 6.10
C ILE A 59 0.01 -13.21 6.83
N THR A 60 -1.01 -13.98 7.20
CA THR A 60 -0.86 -15.28 7.88
C THR A 60 -1.38 -16.45 7.06
N THR A 61 -2.14 -16.17 6.00
CA THR A 61 -2.74 -17.18 5.11
C THR A 61 -2.55 -16.86 3.62
N MET A 62 -2.65 -17.87 2.77
CA MET A 62 -2.56 -17.67 1.31
C MET A 62 -3.81 -16.99 0.73
N GLU A 63 -4.95 -17.12 1.39
CA GLU A 63 -6.18 -16.42 1.05
C GLU A 63 -6.02 -14.90 1.23
N GLU A 64 -5.42 -14.49 2.35
CA GLU A 64 -5.04 -13.09 2.59
C GLU A 64 -4.03 -12.60 1.54
N ALA A 65 -2.98 -13.37 1.24
CA ALA A 65 -2.00 -13.03 0.20
C ALA A 65 -2.68 -12.79 -1.16
N THR A 66 -3.62 -13.67 -1.54
CA THR A 66 -4.36 -13.56 -2.80
C THR A 66 -5.17 -12.26 -2.85
N PHE A 67 -5.83 -11.90 -1.74
CA PHE A 67 -6.55 -10.63 -1.65
C PHE A 67 -5.62 -9.42 -1.87
N PHE A 68 -4.43 -9.41 -1.26
CA PHE A 68 -3.47 -8.32 -1.46
C PHE A 68 -2.95 -8.27 -2.89
N VAL A 69 -2.66 -9.41 -3.52
CA VAL A 69 -2.27 -9.46 -4.95
C VAL A 69 -3.34 -8.80 -5.83
N GLU A 70 -4.62 -9.04 -5.54
CA GLU A 70 -5.73 -8.41 -6.26
C GLU A 70 -5.82 -6.89 -5.99
N GLU A 71 -5.58 -6.44 -4.74
CA GLU A 71 -5.51 -5.01 -4.41
C GLU A 71 -4.37 -4.32 -5.17
N TYR A 72 -3.16 -4.89 -5.17
CA TYR A 72 -2.03 -4.39 -5.95
C TYR A 72 -2.36 -4.33 -7.45
N GLY A 73 -3.06 -5.34 -7.97
CA GLY A 73 -3.55 -5.36 -9.35
C GLY A 73 -4.52 -4.21 -9.64
N ARG A 74 -5.45 -3.92 -8.72
CA ARG A 74 -6.40 -2.79 -8.83
C ARG A 74 -5.71 -1.44 -8.79
N VAL A 75 -4.72 -1.27 -7.91
CA VAL A 75 -3.91 -0.05 -7.89
C VAL A 75 -3.20 0.15 -9.23
N LEU A 76 -2.58 -0.90 -9.76
CA LEU A 76 -1.89 -0.84 -11.05
C LEU A 76 -2.85 -0.46 -12.19
N GLU A 77 -4.05 -1.05 -12.23
CA GLU A 77 -5.08 -0.66 -13.21
C GLU A 77 -5.48 0.80 -13.05
N ALA A 78 -5.68 1.29 -11.82
CA ALA A 78 -6.02 2.69 -11.61
C ALA A 78 -4.91 3.65 -12.04
N ILE A 79 -3.62 3.29 -11.87
CA ILE A 79 -2.51 4.09 -12.40
C ILE A 79 -2.61 4.15 -13.93
N ILE A 80 -2.81 3.01 -14.59
CA ILE A 80 -2.94 2.91 -16.06
C ILE A 80 -4.14 3.75 -16.56
N ASP A 81 -5.32 3.53 -15.99
CA ASP A 81 -6.56 4.16 -16.41
C ASP A 81 -6.56 5.67 -16.19
N THR A 82 -5.92 6.13 -15.11
CA THR A 82 -5.85 7.56 -14.81
C THR A 82 -4.69 8.24 -15.53
N GLY A 83 -3.62 7.53 -15.87
CA GLY A 83 -2.39 8.12 -16.43
C GLY A 83 -1.72 9.10 -15.47
N ILE A 84 -1.92 8.94 -14.15
CA ILE A 84 -1.18 9.70 -13.13
C ILE A 84 0.28 9.24 -13.14
N ASP A 85 1.23 10.17 -13.00
CA ASP A 85 2.65 9.86 -12.79
C ASP A 85 2.87 9.24 -11.39
N ALA A 86 2.61 7.94 -11.31
CA ALA A 86 2.69 7.14 -10.11
C ALA A 86 3.42 5.82 -10.37
N ASN A 87 4.19 5.40 -9.38
CA ASN A 87 4.82 4.08 -9.32
C ASN A 87 4.29 3.29 -8.12
N LEU A 88 4.60 2.00 -8.07
CA LEU A 88 4.07 1.06 -7.07
C LEU A 88 5.18 0.57 -6.13
N SER A 89 4.96 0.66 -4.82
CA SER A 89 5.75 -0.05 -3.80
C SER A 89 5.04 -1.35 -3.45
N LEU A 90 5.72 -2.50 -3.50
CA LEU A 90 5.18 -3.77 -3.01
C LEU A 90 6.08 -4.37 -1.93
N LYS A 91 5.45 -5.07 -0.99
CA LYS A 91 6.10 -5.84 0.07
C LYS A 91 6.02 -7.32 -0.26
N PRO A 92 7.14 -8.04 -0.47
CA PRO A 92 7.10 -9.48 -0.75
C PRO A 92 6.31 -10.31 0.27
N THR A 93 6.36 -9.96 1.56
CA THR A 93 5.57 -10.66 2.59
C THR A 93 4.06 -10.58 2.33
N ALA A 94 3.58 -9.47 1.76
CA ALA A 94 2.17 -9.29 1.36
C ALA A 94 1.75 -10.23 0.22
N PHE A 95 2.72 -10.75 -0.55
CA PHE A 95 2.51 -11.74 -1.62
C PHE A 95 2.60 -13.18 -1.09
N GLY A 96 2.73 -13.37 0.22
CA GLY A 96 2.85 -14.69 0.84
C GLY A 96 4.27 -15.25 0.82
N LEU A 97 5.31 -14.41 0.68
CA LEU A 97 6.71 -14.87 0.64
C LEU A 97 7.08 -15.77 1.83
N LEU A 98 6.55 -15.49 3.02
CA LEU A 98 6.82 -16.27 4.24
C LEU A 98 5.98 -17.56 4.35
N ILE A 99 4.99 -17.75 3.47
CA ILE A 99 4.06 -18.88 3.49
C ILE A 99 4.38 -19.85 2.35
N ASP A 100 4.35 -19.34 1.11
CA ASP A 100 4.71 -20.08 -0.10
C ASP A 100 5.53 -19.18 -1.04
N PRO A 101 6.88 -19.27 -1.00
CA PRO A 101 7.76 -18.47 -1.85
C PRO A 101 7.53 -18.66 -3.35
N THR A 102 7.09 -19.84 -3.78
CA THR A 102 6.89 -20.14 -5.21
C THR A 102 5.65 -19.42 -5.73
N ILE A 103 4.56 -19.42 -4.95
CA ILE A 103 3.35 -18.67 -5.29
C ILE A 103 3.62 -17.15 -5.22
N ALA A 104 4.37 -16.70 -4.21
CA ALA A 104 4.75 -15.31 -4.06
C ALA A 104 5.55 -14.81 -5.28
N GLU A 105 6.61 -15.53 -5.67
CA GLU A 105 7.44 -15.20 -6.84
C GLU A 105 6.59 -15.13 -8.12
N GLY A 106 5.77 -16.15 -8.38
CA GLY A 106 4.91 -16.17 -9.57
C GLY A 106 3.88 -15.04 -9.59
N SER A 107 3.42 -14.58 -8.44
CA SER A 107 2.46 -13.46 -8.31
C SER A 107 3.14 -12.11 -8.51
N ILE A 108 4.31 -11.92 -7.92
CA ILE A 108 5.16 -10.73 -8.12
C ILE A 108 5.55 -10.63 -9.59
N GLU A 109 5.99 -11.73 -10.21
CA GLU A 109 6.38 -11.75 -11.63
C GLU A 109 5.23 -11.29 -12.53
N LYS A 110 4.02 -11.81 -12.33
CA LYS A 110 2.84 -11.41 -13.09
C LYS A 110 2.55 -9.92 -12.97
N LEU A 111 2.60 -9.38 -11.75
CA LEU A 111 2.36 -7.95 -11.50
C LEU A 111 3.43 -7.09 -12.15
N VAL A 112 4.71 -7.42 -11.95
CA VAL A 112 5.83 -6.65 -12.49
C VAL A 112 5.85 -6.69 -14.03
N ARG A 113 5.53 -7.83 -14.65
CA ARG A 113 5.39 -7.90 -16.12
C ARG A 113 4.29 -6.99 -16.64
N LYS A 114 3.15 -6.92 -15.95
CA LYS A 114 2.05 -6.02 -16.32
C LYS A 114 2.46 -4.55 -16.18
N ALA A 115 3.15 -4.20 -15.08
CA ALA A 115 3.65 -2.86 -14.86
C ALA A 115 4.69 -2.44 -15.91
N ALA A 116 5.66 -3.31 -16.21
CA ALA A 116 6.66 -3.09 -17.25
C ALA A 116 6.05 -2.89 -18.64
N GLY A 117 4.98 -3.61 -18.97
CA GLY A 117 4.24 -3.42 -20.23
C GLY A 117 3.52 -2.06 -20.35
N ASN A 118 3.44 -1.30 -19.26
CA ASN A 118 2.82 0.04 -19.21
C ASN A 118 3.82 1.12 -18.74
N ASP A 119 5.13 0.84 -18.77
CA ASP A 119 6.19 1.74 -18.31
C ASP A 119 6.05 2.21 -16.85
N ILE A 120 5.44 1.38 -15.99
CA ILE A 120 5.25 1.69 -14.56
C ILE A 120 6.36 1.03 -13.75
N PHE A 121 7.09 1.85 -12.97
CA PHE A 121 8.10 1.35 -12.05
C PHE A 121 7.47 0.64 -10.85
N VAL A 122 8.04 -0.51 -10.48
CA VAL A 122 7.69 -1.25 -9.27
C VAL A 122 8.91 -1.33 -8.37
N ARG A 123 8.77 -0.82 -7.15
CA ARG A 123 9.76 -0.95 -6.08
C ARG A 123 9.41 -2.16 -5.22
N LEU A 124 10.38 -3.04 -5.06
CA LEU A 124 10.33 -4.10 -4.07
C LEU A 124 10.91 -3.55 -2.77
N ASP A 125 10.05 -3.34 -1.77
CA ASP A 125 10.47 -2.80 -0.48
C ASP A 125 11.28 -3.84 0.29
N MET A 126 12.37 -3.40 0.92
CA MET A 126 13.18 -4.24 1.79
C MET A 126 12.51 -4.35 3.15
N GLU A 127 12.26 -5.56 3.60
CA GLU A 127 11.59 -5.87 4.86
C GLU A 127 12.61 -6.47 5.85
N ASP A 128 12.35 -6.27 7.14
CA ASP A 128 13.12 -6.87 8.21
C ASP A 128 12.72 -8.34 8.40
N HIS A 129 13.72 -9.21 8.27
CA HIS A 129 13.70 -10.58 8.78
C HIS A 129 14.83 -10.70 9.79
#